data_AF-A0A932T258-F1
#
_entry.id   AF-A0A932T258-F1
#
_cell.length_a   1.000
_cell.length_b   1.000
_cell.length_c   1.000
_cell.angle_alpha   90.00
_cell.angle_beta   90.00
_cell.angle_gamma   90.00
#
_symmetry.space_group_name_H-M   'P 1'
#
loop_
_entity.id
_entity.type
_entity.pdbx_description
1 polymer ?
#
loop_
_entity_poly.entity_id
_entity_poly.type
_entity_poly.pdbx_seq_one_letter_code
_entity_poly.pdbx_strand_id
1 'polypeptide(L)'
;MPPANDDPVLRSARREAVVVFLIWLAAMVYTVTYCYLNGYNRPVESLKFVLGFPDWVFWGIFVPWTVCVVVSFYFGATFMCDEDLGEELPEQEDELGLGGG
;
A
#
# COMPACT_ATOMS: atom_id res chain seq x y z
N MET A 1 11.27 -18.11 29.75
CA MET A 1 10.61 -17.51 28.59
C MET A 1 11.37 -16.22 28.32
N PRO A 2 12.17 -16.13 27.24
CA PRO A 2 12.83 -14.87 26.91
C PRO A 2 11.75 -13.79 26.78
N PRO A 3 11.96 -12.57 27.29
CA PRO A 3 11.01 -11.49 27.06
C PRO A 3 10.82 -11.35 25.55
N ALA A 4 9.58 -11.16 25.11
CA ALA A 4 9.28 -10.82 23.72
C ALA A 4 10.00 -9.48 23.44
N ASN A 5 11.24 -9.56 22.98
CA ASN A 5 11.94 -8.46 22.36
C ASN A 5 11.14 -8.19 21.09
N ASP A 6 10.22 -7.23 21.17
CA ASP A 6 9.57 -6.67 19.99
C ASP A 6 10.69 -6.16 19.08
N ASP A 7 11.01 -6.95 18.06
CA ASP A 7 11.97 -6.59 17.05
C ASP A 7 11.58 -5.20 16.49
N PRO A 8 12.46 -4.18 16.57
CA PRO A 8 12.14 -2.83 16.11
C PRO A 8 11.63 -2.80 14.66
N VAL A 9 12.05 -3.77 13.83
CA VAL A 9 11.58 -3.96 12.45
C VAL A 9 10.11 -4.38 12.39
N LEU A 10 9.66 -5.25 13.31
CA LEU A 10 8.25 -5.65 13.37
C LEU A 10 7.35 -4.47 13.79
N ARG A 11 7.85 -3.55 14.62
CA ARG A 11 7.12 -2.35 15.03
C ARG A 11 7.03 -1.28 13.93
N SER A 12 8.08 -1.07 13.12
CA SER A 12 8.02 -0.19 11.95
C SER A 12 7.06 -0.75 10.91
N ALA A 13 7.23 -2.01 10.52
CA ALA A 13 6.41 -2.68 9.51
C ALA A 13 4.91 -2.67 9.87
N ARG A 14 4.57 -2.89 11.15
CA ARG A 14 3.16 -2.87 11.58
C ARG A 14 2.54 -1.47 11.51
N ARG A 15 3.31 -0.42 11.82
CA ARG A 15 2.84 0.97 11.71
C ARG A 15 2.63 1.35 10.25
N GLU A 16 3.52 0.92 9.38
CA GLU A 16 3.46 1.18 7.94
C GLU A 16 2.29 0.46 7.28
N ALA A 17 2.07 -0.82 7.62
CA ALA A 17 0.92 -1.57 7.18
C ALA A 17 -0.41 -0.90 7.57
N VAL A 18 -0.49 -0.31 8.78
CA VAL A 18 -1.68 0.45 9.21
C VAL A 18 -1.87 1.71 8.38
N VAL A 19 -0.80 2.46 8.08
CA VAL A 19 -0.89 3.67 7.24
C VAL A 19 -1.38 3.31 5.83
N VAL A 20 -0.78 2.29 5.21
CA VAL A 20 -1.20 1.79 3.90
C VAL A 20 -2.66 1.36 3.94
N PHE A 21 -3.05 0.56 4.93
CA PHE A 21 -4.42 0.11 5.10
C PHE A 21 -5.43 1.27 5.21
N LEU A 22 -5.10 2.32 5.98
CA LEU A 22 -5.97 3.49 6.12
C LEU A 22 -6.11 4.28 4.82
N ILE A 23 -5.04 4.40 4.03
CA ILE A 23 -5.10 5.04 2.70
C ILE A 23 -6.05 4.27 1.77
N TRP A 24 -5.91 2.95 1.72
CA TRP A 24 -6.78 2.09 0.91
C TRP A 24 -8.24 2.12 1.39
N LEU A 25 -8.47 2.13 2.70
CA LEU A 25 -9.80 2.27 3.30
C LEU A 25 -10.43 3.61 2.93
N ALA A 26 -9.68 4.71 3.03
CA ALA A 26 -10.16 6.03 2.67
C ALA A 26 -10.52 6.12 1.18
N ALA A 27 -9.70 5.53 0.31
CA ALA A 27 -9.98 5.46 -1.13
C ALA A 27 -11.23 4.64 -1.44
N MET A 28 -11.44 3.51 -0.75
CA MET A 28 -12.66 2.71 -0.86
C MET A 28 -13.88 3.51 -0.44
N VAL A 29 -13.84 4.14 0.74
CA VAL A 29 -14.95 4.96 1.25
C VAL A 29 -15.26 6.09 0.29
N TYR A 30 -14.24 6.83 -0.16
CA TYR A 30 -14.40 7.89 -1.15
C TYR A 30 -15.06 7.39 -2.42
N THR A 31 -14.58 6.27 -2.98
CA THR A 31 -15.10 5.69 -4.22
C THR A 31 -16.58 5.37 -4.08
N VAL A 32 -16.95 4.64 -3.03
CA VAL A 32 -18.34 4.24 -2.78
C VAL A 32 -19.24 5.46 -2.58
N THR A 33 -18.82 6.42 -1.76
CA THR A 33 -19.60 7.64 -1.51
C THR A 33 -19.75 8.48 -2.78
N TYR A 34 -18.67 8.69 -3.54
CA TYR A 34 -18.70 9.51 -4.74
C TYR A 34 -19.57 8.89 -5.83
N CYS A 35 -19.41 7.58 -6.09
CA CYS A 35 -20.22 6.86 -7.06
C CYS A 35 -21.69 6.78 -6.63
N TYR A 36 -21.99 6.65 -5.33
CA TYR A 36 -23.37 6.68 -4.84
C TYR A 36 -24.03 8.04 -5.08
N LEU A 37 -23.32 9.14 -4.81
CA LEU A 37 -23.87 10.49 -4.95
C LEU A 37 -23.97 10.94 -6.41
N ASN A 38 -23.03 10.53 -7.27
CA ASN A 38 -22.90 11.04 -8.63
C ASN A 38 -23.30 10.04 -9.72
N GLY A 39 -23.39 8.75 -9.42
CA GLY A 39 -23.73 7.72 -10.40
C GLY A 39 -25.23 7.45 -10.54
N TYR A 40 -26.05 7.77 -9.53
CA TYR A 40 -27.49 7.47 -9.52
C TYR A 40 -28.35 8.69 -9.91
N ASN A 41 -29.54 8.41 -10.46
CA ASN A 41 -30.55 9.41 -10.85
C ASN A 41 -30.08 10.50 -11.83
N ARG A 42 -29.08 10.22 -12.67
CA ARG A 42 -28.66 11.15 -13.73
C ARG A 42 -29.45 10.91 -15.03
N PRO A 43 -30.02 11.96 -15.64
CA PRO A 43 -30.58 11.86 -16.98
C PRO A 43 -29.46 11.55 -17.98
N VAL A 44 -29.77 10.71 -18.97
CA VAL A 44 -28.81 10.23 -19.98
C VAL A 44 -28.14 11.37 -20.76
N GLU A 45 -28.83 12.51 -20.94
CA GLU A 45 -28.25 13.67 -21.62
C GLU A 45 -27.12 14.36 -20.81
N SER A 46 -27.06 14.13 -19.49
CA SER A 46 -26.04 14.71 -18.60
C SER A 46 -24.80 13.84 -18.44
N LEU A 47 -24.80 12.62 -18.99
CA LEU A 47 -23.67 11.70 -18.94
C LEU A 47 -22.55 12.21 -19.85
N LYS A 48 -21.57 12.87 -19.24
CA LYS A 48 -20.32 13.22 -19.92
C LYS A 48 -19.39 12.02 -19.89
N PHE A 49 -18.79 11.71 -21.04
CA PHE A 49 -17.81 10.64 -21.13
C PHE A 49 -16.39 11.24 -21.13
N VAL A 50 -15.57 10.77 -20.20
CA VAL A 50 -14.13 11.06 -20.11
C VAL A 50 -13.39 9.78 -20.48
N LEU A 51 -12.61 9.80 -21.55
CA LEU A 51 -11.87 8.64 -22.06
C LEU A 51 -12.74 7.40 -22.34
N GLY A 52 -14.02 7.60 -22.68
CA GLY A 52 -14.97 6.51 -22.94
C GLY A 52 -15.69 5.99 -21.69
N PHE A 53 -15.35 6.46 -20.49
CA PHE A 53 -16.05 6.16 -19.24
C PHE A 53 -16.94 7.32 -18.81
N PRO A 54 -18.04 7.08 -18.09
CA PRO A 54 -18.78 8.17 -17.46
C PRO A 54 -17.89 9.02 -16.54
N ASP A 55 -18.11 10.33 -16.52
CA ASP A 55 -17.36 11.30 -15.71
C ASP A 55 -17.26 10.89 -14.23
N TRP A 56 -18.37 10.43 -13.66
CA TRP A 56 -18.42 9.99 -12.27
C TRP A 56 -17.61 8.72 -12.00
N VAL A 57 -17.41 7.86 -13.00
CA VAL A 57 -16.51 6.70 -12.90
C VAL A 57 -15.07 7.19 -12.88
N PHE A 58 -14.73 8.13 -13.76
CA PHE A 58 -13.38 8.66 -13.84
C PHE A 58 -12.97 9.36 -12.52
N TRP A 59 -13.82 10.26 -12.02
CA TRP A 59 -13.55 11.01 -10.79
C TRP A 59 -13.75 10.19 -9.50
N GLY A 60 -14.65 9.20 -9.53
CA GLY A 60 -14.94 8.35 -8.39
C GLY A 60 -13.98 7.17 -8.23
N ILE A 61 -13.41 6.66 -9.31
CA ILE A 61 -12.58 5.43 -9.30
C ILE A 61 -11.16 5.73 -9.76
N PHE A 62 -10.98 6.24 -10.99
CA PHE A 62 -9.66 6.38 -11.59
C PHE A 62 -8.74 7.34 -10.80
N VAL A 63 -9.27 8.50 -10.40
CA VAL A 63 -8.51 9.50 -9.66
C VAL A 63 -8.04 8.99 -8.29
N PRO A 64 -8.90 8.52 -7.38
CA PRO A 64 -8.45 8.05 -6.07
C PRO A 64 -7.51 6.84 -6.17
N TRP A 65 -7.72 5.93 -7.11
CA TRP A 65 -6.84 4.79 -7.33
C TRP A 65 -5.46 5.22 -7.82
N THR A 66 -5.39 6.18 -8.75
CA THR A 66 -4.12 6.74 -9.22
C THR A 66 -3.37 7.40 -8.08
N VAL A 67 -4.07 8.16 -7.23
CA VAL A 67 -3.47 8.76 -6.02
C VAL A 67 -2.92 7.68 -5.09
N CYS A 68 -3.66 6.60 -4.83
CA CYS A 68 -3.16 5.47 -4.03
C CYS A 68 -1.89 4.87 -4.62
N VAL A 69 -1.85 4.61 -5.93
CA VAL A 69 -0.66 4.06 -6.60
C VAL A 69 0.53 4.98 -6.45
N VAL A 70 0.36 6.28 -6.68
CA VAL A 70 1.44 7.28 -6.56
C VAL A 70 1.94 7.36 -5.11
N VAL A 71 1.03 7.38 -4.13
CA VAL A 71 1.39 7.43 -2.71
C VAL A 71 2.09 6.15 -2.28
N SER A 72 1.59 4.97 -2.69
CA SER A 72 2.25 3.68 -2.40
C SER A 72 3.62 3.60 -3.06
N PHE A 73 3.77 4.08 -4.29
CA PHE A 73 5.05 4.13 -4.97
C PHE A 73 6.04 5.07 -4.28
N TYR A 74 5.59 6.27 -3.92
CA TYR A 74 6.40 7.22 -3.16
C TYR A 74 6.84 6.63 -1.82
N PHE A 75 5.91 6.04 -1.08
CA PHE A 75 6.19 5.42 0.22
C PHE A 75 7.16 4.25 0.08
N GLY A 76 6.98 3.37 -0.91
CA GLY A 76 7.93 2.30 -1.19
C GLY A 76 9.32 2.82 -1.58
N ALA A 77 9.39 3.85 -2.43
CA ALA A 77 10.66 4.39 -2.89
C ALA A 77 11.44 5.14 -1.80
N THR A 78 10.76 5.80 -0.85
CA THR A 78 11.43 6.60 0.18
C THR A 78 11.54 5.92 1.54
N PHE A 79 10.59 5.07 1.92
CA PHE A 79 10.59 4.42 3.25
C PHE A 79 11.15 3.00 3.21
N MET A 80 10.83 2.19 2.19
CA MET A 80 11.32 0.80 2.11
C MET A 80 12.79 0.69 1.69
N CYS A 81 13.35 1.68 0.99
CA CYS A 81 14.79 1.73 0.71
C CYS A 81 15.63 2.13 1.94
N ASP A 82 15.03 2.77 2.94
CA ASP A 82 15.73 3.24 4.15
C ASP A 82 15.72 2.18 5.27
N GLU A 83 14.92 1.11 5.16
CA GLU A 83 15.10 -0.10 5.97
C GLU A 83 16.28 -0.89 5.37
N ASP A 84 17.49 -0.50 5.75
CA ASP A 84 18.70 -1.32 5.63
C ASP A 84 18.35 -2.70 6.21
N LEU A 85 18.37 -3.72 5.35
CA LEU A 85 18.01 -5.10 5.69
C LEU A 85 19.07 -5.54 6.71
N GLY A 86 18.74 -5.37 8.00
CA GLY A 86 19.67 -5.51 9.11
C GLY A 86 20.57 -6.72 8.92
N GLU A 87 21.88 -6.49 9.11
CA GLU A 87 23.01 -7.37 8.79
C GLU A 87 22.59 -8.82 8.55
N GLU A 88 22.90 -9.32 7.35
CA GLU A 88 22.87 -10.75 7.02
C GLU A 88 23.39 -11.52 8.24
N LEU A 89 22.48 -12.19 8.96
CA LEU A 89 22.85 -13.07 10.07
C LEU A 89 23.94 -13.97 9.50
N PRO A 90 25.14 -14.03 10.13
CA PRO A 90 26.24 -14.80 9.58
C PRO A 90 25.68 -16.17 9.24
N GLU A 91 25.79 -16.55 7.96
CA GLU A 91 25.48 -17.90 7.54
C GLU A 91 26.12 -18.81 8.59
N GLN A 92 25.36 -19.79 9.08
CA GLN A 92 25.90 -20.85 9.93
C GLN A 92 26.90 -21.66 9.09
N GLU A 93 28.02 -21.05 8.71
CA GLU A 93 29.21 -21.70 8.19
C GLU A 93 29.83 -22.44 9.38
N ASP A 94 29.76 -23.77 9.27
CA ASP A 94 30.79 -24.69 9.74
C ASP A 94 30.78 -25.18 11.20
N GLU A 95 29.62 -25.36 11.83
CA GLU A 95 29.51 -26.28 12.99
C GLU A 95 29.29 -27.75 12.58
N LEU A 96 29.69 -28.11 11.35
CA LEU A 96 29.69 -29.49 10.84
C LEU A 96 31.06 -29.96 10.32
N GLY A 97 32.15 -29.33 10.79
CA GLY A 97 33.46 -29.95 10.96
C GLY A 97 34.02 -30.80 9.81
N LEU A 98 33.81 -30.39 8.56
CA LEU A 98 34.30 -31.13 7.38
C LEU A 98 35.15 -30.24 6.47
N GLY A 99 36.47 -30.38 6.64
CA GLY A 99 37.51 -29.87 5.75
C GLY A 99 38.41 -28.88 6.48
N GLY A 100 39.69 -29.13 6.76
CA GLY A 100 40.67 -29.87 5.96
C GLY A 100 41.80 -28.89 5.65
N GLY A 101 42.89 -28.97 6.42
CA GLY A 101 44.10 -28.14 6.30
C GLY A 101 45.01 -28.33 7.49
#